data_AF-A0A7K2QIS7-F1
#
_entry.id   AF-A0A7K2QIS7-F1
#
_cell.length_a   1.000
_cell.length_b   1.000
_cell.length_c   1.000
_cell.angle_alpha   90.00
_cell.angle_beta   90.00
_cell.angle_gamma   90.00
#
_symmetry.space_group_name_H-M   'P 1'
#
loop_
_entity.id
_entity.type
_entity.pdbx_description
1 polymer ?
#
loop_
_entity_poly.entity_id
_entity_poly.type
_entity_poly.pdbx_seq_one_letter_code
_entity_poly.pdbx_strand_id
1 'polypeptide(L)' 'DLAMTDGWTSGSGMGLGLSGSKRLVDDFVLDTAPGRGTSVSITKWAR' A
#
# COMPACT_ATOMS: atom_id res chain seq x y z
N ASP A 1 7.00 6.93 2.75
CA ASP A 1 7.58 6.72 1.40
C ASP A 1 8.10 5.32 1.17
N LEU A 2 9.00 4.79 2.01
CA LEU A 2 9.63 3.47 1.80
C LEU A 2 8.65 2.31 1.56
N ALA A 3 7.49 2.29 2.24
CA ALA A 3 6.49 1.23 2.11
C ALA A 3 5.82 1.13 0.72
N MET A 4 5.97 2.15 -0.14
CA MET A 4 5.49 2.14 -1.52
C MET A 4 6.56 1.71 -2.54
N THR A 5 7.80 1.50 -2.08
CA THR A 5 8.91 1.03 -2.91
C THR A 5 8.79 -0.47 -3.11
N ASP A 6 8.86 -0.92 -4.37
CA ASP A 6 8.89 -2.34 -4.69
C ASP A 6 10.05 -3.05 -3.99
N GLY A 7 9.76 -4.16 -3.32
CA GLY A 7 10.76 -4.97 -2.64
C GLY A 7 11.18 -4.44 -1.26
N TRP A 8 10.67 -3.30 -0.81
CA TRP A 8 11.00 -2.78 0.50
C TRP A 8 10.21 -3.47 1.61
N THR A 9 10.90 -3.90 2.66
CA THR A 9 10.31 -4.51 3.85
C THR A 9 11.06 -4.05 5.11
N SER A 10 10.33 -3.81 6.19
CA SER A 10 10.91 -3.69 7.54
C SER A 10 10.87 -5.00 8.34
N GLY A 11 10.32 -6.08 7.74
CA GLY A 11 10.26 -7.44 8.30
C GLY A 11 10.79 -8.48 7.31
N SER A 12 10.37 -9.74 7.45
CA SER A 12 10.87 -10.86 6.62
C SER A 12 10.10 -11.10 5.30
N GLY A 13 9.09 -10.28 4.99
CA GLY A 13 8.29 -10.41 3.76
C GLY A 13 8.98 -9.84 2.52
N MET A 14 8.44 -10.12 1.33
CA MET A 14 9.04 -9.69 0.06
C MET A 14 8.84 -8.19 -0.27
N GLY A 15 8.04 -7.45 0.49
CA GLY A 15 7.84 -6.01 0.21
C GLY A 15 7.05 -5.69 -1.06
N LEU A 16 6.16 -6.58 -1.51
CA LEU A 16 5.42 -6.44 -2.78
C LEU A 16 3.92 -6.13 -2.59
N GLY A 17 3.44 -6.04 -1.35
CA GLY A 17 2.01 -5.90 -1.03
C GLY A 17 1.42 -4.57 -1.50
N LEU A 18 1.78 -3.46 -0.85
CA LEU A 18 1.17 -2.14 -1.09
C LEU A 18 1.41 -1.64 -2.52
N SER A 19 2.64 -1.76 -3.02
CA SER A 19 2.99 -1.36 -4.38
C SER A 19 2.28 -2.22 -5.43
N GLY A 20 2.14 -3.53 -5.17
CA GLY A 20 1.36 -4.45 -5.99
C GLY A 20 -0.12 -4.09 -6.03
N SER A 21 -0.74 -3.90 -4.86
CA SER A 21 -2.16 -3.53 -4.75
C SER A 21 -2.47 -2.23 -5.48
N LYS A 22 -1.62 -1.20 -5.37
CA LYS A 22 -1.80 0.08 -6.08
C LYS A 22 -1.87 -0.07 -7.61
N ARG A 23 -1.22 -1.09 -8.18
CA ARG A 23 -1.26 -1.36 -9.64
C ARG A 23 -2.53 -2.07 -10.10
N LEU A 24 -3.29 -2.68 -9.18
CA LEU A 24 -4.42 -3.57 -9.49
C LEU A 24 -5.80 -2.92 -9.32
N VAL A 25 -5.83 -1.72 -8.75
CA VAL A 25 -7.05 -1.00 -8.35
C VAL A 25 -7.15 0.32 -9.09
N ASP A 26 -8.35 0.87 -9.16
CA ASP A 26 -8.62 2.14 -9.83
C ASP A 26 -8.22 3.31 -8.91
N ASP A 27 -8.60 3.25 -7.63
CA ASP A 27 -8.22 4.24 -6.62
C ASP A 27 -7.46 3.59 -5.46
N PHE A 28 -6.39 4.28 -5.01
CA PHE A 28 -5.56 3.86 -3.89
C PHE A 28 -5.17 5.07 -3.03
N VAL A 29 -5.67 5.11 -1.79
CA VAL A 29 -5.38 6.17 -0.81
C VAL A 29 -4.66 5.56 0.40
N LEU A 30 -3.58 6.21 0.82
CA LEU A 30 -2.80 5.85 2.01
C LEU A 30 -2.71 7.08 2.91
N ASP A 31 -3.36 7.02 4.08
CA ASP A 31 -3.19 7.99 5.16
C ASP A 31 -2.41 7.33 6.29
N THR A 32 -1.24 7.87 6.62
CA THR A 32 -0.37 7.32 7.65
C THR A 32 0.45 8.41 8.31
N ALA A 33 0.59 8.31 9.62
CA ALA A 33 1.52 9.13 10.37
C ALA A 33 1.93 8.40 11.66
N PRO A 34 3.19 8.58 12.12
CA PRO A 34 3.64 8.04 13.41
C PRO A 34 2.69 8.42 14.56
N GLY A 35 2.32 7.46 15.39
CA GLY A 35 1.40 7.67 16.52
C GLY A 35 -0.08 7.82 16.15
N ARG A 36 -0.44 7.95 14.86
CA ARG A 36 -1.84 8.00 14.39
C ARG A 36 -2.33 6.69 13.78
N GLY A 37 -1.40 5.77 13.48
CA GLY A 37 -1.69 4.53 12.77
C GLY A 37 -1.68 4.72 11.25
N THR A 38 -2.27 3.77 10.55
CA THR A 38 -2.29 3.72 9.08
C THR A 38 -3.67 3.29 8.61
N SER A 39 -4.22 4.04 7.65
CA SER A 39 -5.43 3.70 6.92
C SER A 39 -5.11 3.56 5.43
N VAL A 40 -5.62 2.48 4.81
CA VAL A 40 -5.50 2.24 3.37
C VAL A 40 -6.91 2.06 2.83
N SER A 41 -7.29 2.89 1.86
CA SER A 41 -8.55 2.77 1.14
C SER A 41 -8.28 2.40 -0.31
N ILE A 42 -8.96 1.37 -0.79
CA ILE A 42 -8.82 0.86 -2.16
C ILE A 42 -10.19 0.81 -2.82
N THR A 43 -10.27 1.11 -4.12
CA THR A 43 -11.49 0.93 -4.91
C THR A 43 -11.15 0.26 -6.23
N LYS A 44 -11.91 -0.79 -6.56
CA LYS A 44 -11.84 -1.50 -7.83
C LYS A 44 -13.24 -1.70 -8.37
N TRP A 45 -13.51 -1.19 -9.57
CA TRP A 45 -14.83 -1.30 -10.19
C TRP A 45 -14.93 -2.60 -10.99
N ALA A 46 -16.09 -3.28 -10.88
CA ALA A 46 -16.42 -4.38 -11.77
C ALA A 46 -16.61 -3.82 -13.20
N ARG A 47 -16.06 -4.53 -14.19
CA ARG A 47 -16.24 -4.21 -15.61
C ARG A 47 -17.15 -5.24 -16.26
#